data_AF-A0A4V2YIA1-F1
#
_entry.id   AF-A0A4V2YIA1-F1
#
_cell.length_a   1.000
_cell.length_b   1.000
_cell.length_c   1.000
_cell.angle_alpha   90.00
_cell.angle_beta   90.00
_cell.angle_gamma   90.00
#
_symmetry.space_group_name_H-M   'P 1'
#
loop_
_entity.id
_entity.type
_entity.pdbx_description
1 polymer ?
#
loop_
_entity_poly.entity_id
_entity_poly.type
_entity_poly.pdbx_seq_one_letter_code
_entity_poly.pdbx_strand_id
1 'polypeptide(L)'
;PGVGKTAIVEGLARRIVEGAVPWSLADMRVVSLDLAGMVAGAKYRGEFEQRFRDVLAEIRAHREDVLVFIDEVHSIVGAGAGEGSMDAGTMLKPALARGDVRLIGATTVEEYRRHVEKDPALERRFAPIMVGEPSVAETVVVLEGLREKYQRHHRVRIDDGALSAAAELSQRYIADRFLPDKAVDLLDQACSRVRLRRGGEVRESAVFEPTVVADDVADVVASRTGIPVADVSAQDVQRLLELEQQLRSRVVGQDAAVASVAEAVRRARAGLADPDRPIGSFLFLGPTGVGKTELARALAHALFGDAQRLLRLDMGEFQEKHTVSRLVGAPPGYVGYGEAGQLTDRVRRQPYSVVLLDEVEKAHPDVFNTLLQVLDAGRLTDSQGRLVDFRNVVVIMTSNIGADRVLDAGADAGESALVVLEELRAFFRPEFINRIDDVVVFRPLGAEQLRRIASLLLERTGAQLEAKGVRLVVGDAGLDWLVERGYQPEFGARPLRRVIARELDNRLASMVLAGTVSAGDQVSVDVVGGELSLSVTSGWEPVSGGRHAAPVERAEVEGSQPVRRHSVFG
;
A
#
# COMPACT_ATOMS: atom_id res chain seq x y z
N PRO A 1 15.35 -16.39 -0.39
CA PRO A 1 15.28 -15.84 -1.77
C PRO A 1 15.94 -14.46 -1.82
N GLY A 2 16.55 -14.05 -2.93
CA GLY A 2 17.03 -12.66 -3.13
C GLY A 2 18.40 -12.28 -2.55
N VAL A 3 19.04 -13.14 -1.74
CA VAL A 3 20.36 -12.83 -1.11
C VAL A 3 21.59 -13.11 -1.98
N GLY A 4 21.40 -13.46 -3.27
CA GLY A 4 22.51 -13.70 -4.20
C GLY A 4 23.16 -15.09 -4.13
N LYS A 5 22.43 -16.15 -3.75
CA LYS A 5 22.97 -17.54 -3.70
C LYS A 5 23.57 -17.98 -5.04
N THR A 6 22.85 -17.74 -6.14
CA THR A 6 23.30 -18.05 -7.51
C THR A 6 24.53 -17.22 -7.88
N ALA A 7 24.55 -15.93 -7.53
CA ALA A 7 25.67 -15.03 -7.77
C ALA A 7 26.96 -15.46 -7.03
N ILE A 8 26.86 -16.06 -5.84
CA ILE A 8 28.02 -16.64 -5.14
C ILE A 8 28.65 -17.77 -5.97
N VAL A 9 27.82 -18.60 -6.60
CA VAL A 9 28.30 -19.72 -7.43
C VAL A 9 28.91 -19.23 -8.74
N GLU A 10 28.31 -18.21 -9.36
CA GLU A 10 28.93 -17.51 -10.50
C GLU A 10 30.28 -16.90 -10.13
N GLY A 11 30.38 -16.32 -8.93
CA GLY A 11 31.64 -15.80 -8.38
C GLY A 11 32.69 -16.88 -8.18
N LEU A 12 32.29 -18.07 -7.72
CA LEU A 12 33.19 -19.23 -7.64
C LEU A 12 33.70 -19.63 -9.04
N ALA A 13 32.81 -19.73 -10.03
CA ALA A 13 33.19 -20.06 -11.40
C ALA A 13 34.21 -19.06 -11.97
N ARG A 14 33.98 -17.76 -11.73
CA ARG A 14 34.93 -16.70 -12.11
C ARG A 14 36.29 -16.87 -11.43
N ARG A 15 36.33 -17.15 -10.13
CA ARG A 15 37.58 -17.36 -9.40
C ARG A 15 38.36 -18.59 -9.87
N ILE A 16 37.66 -19.65 -10.30
CA ILE A 16 38.31 -20.83 -10.90
C ILE A 16 39.03 -20.42 -12.20
N VAL A 17 38.35 -19.66 -13.06
CA VAL A 17 38.93 -19.15 -14.32
C VAL A 17 40.13 -18.21 -14.06
N GLU A 18 40.05 -17.38 -13.01
CA GLU A 18 41.13 -16.47 -12.60
C GLU A 18 42.30 -17.18 -11.89
N GLY A 19 42.19 -18.49 -11.62
CA GLY A 19 43.18 -19.24 -10.84
C GLY A 19 43.25 -18.86 -9.36
N ALA A 20 42.24 -18.13 -8.86
CA ALA A 20 42.15 -17.61 -7.50
C ALA A 20 41.45 -18.59 -6.54
N VAL A 21 41.73 -19.89 -6.70
CA VAL A 21 41.16 -21.00 -5.93
C VAL A 21 42.25 -21.99 -5.48
N PRO A 22 42.00 -22.79 -4.43
CA PRO A 22 42.89 -23.89 -4.07
C PRO A 22 43.08 -24.88 -5.21
N TRP A 23 44.20 -25.59 -5.22
CA TRP A 23 44.54 -26.60 -6.24
C TRP A 23 43.46 -27.68 -6.44
N SER A 24 42.68 -27.98 -5.39
CA SER A 24 41.59 -28.95 -5.44
C SER A 24 40.39 -28.51 -6.28
N LEU A 25 40.29 -27.22 -6.60
CA LEU A 25 39.25 -26.63 -7.44
C LEU A 25 39.82 -26.06 -8.76
N ALA A 26 41.13 -26.17 -8.98
CA ALA A 26 41.75 -25.74 -10.21
C ALA A 26 41.20 -26.54 -11.40
N ASP A 27 41.00 -25.85 -12.52
CA ASP A 27 40.51 -26.42 -13.79
C ASP A 27 39.11 -27.07 -13.74
N MET A 28 38.39 -26.92 -12.62
CA MET A 28 37.02 -27.42 -12.52
C MET A 28 36.04 -26.58 -13.36
N ARG A 29 35.09 -27.26 -14.00
CA ARG A 29 33.97 -26.65 -14.72
C ARG A 29 32.74 -26.63 -13.84
N VAL A 30 32.20 -25.43 -13.59
CA VAL A 30 30.91 -25.26 -12.89
C VAL A 30 29.78 -25.39 -13.91
N VAL A 31 28.88 -26.34 -13.72
CA VAL A 31 27.77 -26.64 -14.63
C VAL A 31 26.45 -26.50 -13.89
N SER A 32 25.60 -25.57 -14.33
CA SER A 32 24.23 -25.43 -13.81
C SER A 32 23.30 -26.42 -14.48
N LEU A 33 22.47 -27.13 -13.71
CA LEU A 33 21.43 -27.99 -14.26
C LEU A 33 20.10 -27.23 -14.35
N ASP A 34 19.59 -27.10 -15.57
CA ASP A 34 18.25 -26.59 -15.83
C ASP A 34 17.22 -27.73 -15.76
N LEU A 35 16.65 -27.92 -14.57
CA LEU A 35 15.64 -28.95 -14.32
C LEU A 35 14.32 -28.65 -15.06
N ALA A 36 13.94 -27.38 -15.19
CA ALA A 36 12.73 -26.97 -15.89
C ALA A 36 12.85 -27.32 -17.39
N GLY A 37 14.01 -27.05 -17.99
CA GLY A 37 14.34 -27.44 -19.35
C GLY A 37 14.33 -28.96 -19.59
N MET A 38 14.68 -29.76 -18.58
CA MET A 38 14.63 -31.23 -18.69
C MET A 38 13.20 -31.79 -18.71
N VAL A 39 12.28 -31.15 -17.98
CA VAL A 39 10.85 -31.47 -17.98
C VAL A 39 10.19 -30.95 -19.26
N ALA A 40 10.62 -29.79 -19.75
CA ALA A 40 10.14 -29.23 -21.00
C ALA A 40 10.39 -30.21 -22.16
N GLY A 41 9.31 -30.61 -22.84
CA GLY A 41 9.35 -31.56 -23.94
C GLY A 41 9.51 -33.03 -23.54
N ALA A 42 9.38 -33.39 -22.27
CA ALA A 42 9.10 -34.77 -21.86
C ALA A 42 7.58 -35.01 -21.91
N LYS A 43 7.12 -35.94 -22.76
CA LYS A 43 5.69 -36.32 -22.85
C LYS A 43 5.27 -37.27 -21.72
N TYR A 44 6.23 -38.03 -21.20
CA TYR A 44 6.00 -39.03 -20.17
C TYR A 44 7.04 -38.92 -19.06
N ARG A 45 6.64 -39.22 -17.82
CA ARG A 45 7.52 -39.21 -16.63
C ARG A 45 8.80 -40.02 -16.82
N GLY A 46 8.72 -41.17 -17.50
CA GLY A 46 9.88 -42.03 -17.78
C GLY A 46 10.94 -41.38 -18.69
N GLU A 47 10.56 -40.45 -19.56
CA GLU A 47 11.52 -39.73 -20.42
C GLU A 47 12.38 -38.76 -19.61
N PHE A 48 11.77 -38.06 -18.65
CA PHE A 48 12.50 -37.21 -17.71
C PHE A 48 13.47 -38.04 -16.85
N GLU A 49 12.98 -39.13 -16.28
CA GLU A 49 13.80 -40.05 -15.48
C GLU A 49 15.00 -40.60 -16.26
N GLN A 50 14.80 -40.92 -17.54
CA GLN A 50 15.90 -41.36 -18.39
C GLN A 50 16.90 -40.24 -18.67
N ARG A 51 16.44 -39.04 -19.05
CA ARG A 51 17.31 -37.87 -19.24
C ARG A 51 18.12 -37.56 -17.99
N PHE A 52 17.50 -37.60 -16.82
CA PHE A 52 18.17 -37.35 -15.55
C PHE A 52 19.20 -38.43 -15.23
N ARG A 53 18.92 -39.72 -15.53
CA ARG A 53 19.91 -40.79 -15.42
C ARG A 53 21.11 -40.58 -16.35
N ASP A 54 20.87 -40.17 -17.59
CA ASP A 54 21.94 -39.92 -18.56
C ASP A 54 22.85 -38.78 -18.09
N VAL A 55 22.26 -37.70 -17.57
CA VAL A 55 22.98 -36.58 -16.96
C VAL A 55 23.80 -37.03 -15.74
N LEU A 56 23.23 -37.83 -14.84
CA LEU A 56 23.99 -38.37 -13.70
C LEU A 56 25.15 -39.27 -14.13
N ALA A 57 24.99 -40.04 -15.21
CA ALA A 57 26.05 -40.86 -15.77
C ALA A 57 27.20 -40.01 -16.34
N GLU A 58 26.87 -38.92 -17.04
CA GLU A 58 27.85 -37.96 -17.54
C GLU A 58 28.60 -37.24 -16.41
N ILE A 59 27.88 -36.75 -15.39
CA ILE A 59 28.48 -36.13 -14.21
C ILE A 59 29.47 -37.10 -13.54
N ARG A 60 29.09 -38.38 -13.42
CA ARG A 60 29.94 -39.41 -12.82
C ARG A 60 31.21 -39.68 -13.65
N ALA A 61 31.11 -39.66 -14.97
CA ALA A 61 32.26 -39.80 -15.86
C ALA A 61 33.25 -38.63 -15.72
N HIS A 62 32.75 -37.45 -15.36
CA HIS A 62 33.50 -36.20 -15.21
C HIS A 62 33.62 -35.72 -13.74
N ARG A 63 33.56 -36.64 -12.78
CA ARG A 63 33.51 -36.28 -11.34
C ARG A 63 34.75 -35.53 -10.82
N GLU A 64 35.87 -35.60 -11.53
CA GLU A 64 37.13 -34.95 -11.14
C GLU A 64 37.20 -33.50 -11.64
N ASP A 65 36.55 -33.20 -12.77
CA ASP A 65 36.59 -31.90 -13.44
C ASP A 65 35.25 -31.14 -13.46
N VAL A 66 34.16 -31.71 -12.97
CA VAL A 66 32.82 -31.07 -12.96
C VAL A 66 32.32 -30.82 -11.54
N LEU A 67 31.85 -29.59 -11.32
CA LEU A 67 31.10 -29.17 -10.15
C LEU A 67 29.69 -28.79 -10.58
N VAL A 68 28.69 -29.50 -10.05
CA VAL A 68 27.30 -29.32 -10.45
C VAL A 68 26.65 -28.26 -9.56
N PHE A 69 25.92 -27.33 -10.15
CA PHE A 69 25.05 -26.39 -9.45
C PHE A 69 23.58 -26.70 -9.75
N ILE A 70 22.76 -26.76 -8.71
CA ILE A 70 21.30 -26.88 -8.82
C ILE A 70 20.69 -25.73 -8.03
N ASP A 71 20.07 -24.79 -8.75
CA ASP A 71 19.21 -23.81 -8.11
C ASP A 71 17.92 -24.49 -7.66
N GLU A 72 17.37 -24.02 -6.53
CA GLU A 72 16.15 -24.59 -5.94
C GLU A 72 16.23 -26.12 -5.74
N VAL A 73 17.33 -26.62 -5.15
CA VAL A 73 17.59 -28.07 -5.00
C VAL A 73 16.46 -28.82 -4.25
N HIS A 74 15.66 -28.11 -3.44
CA HIS A 74 14.48 -28.67 -2.78
C HIS A 74 13.44 -29.24 -3.76
N SER A 75 13.38 -28.70 -5.00
CA SER A 75 12.43 -29.12 -6.04
C SER A 75 12.61 -30.58 -6.47
N ILE A 76 13.84 -31.10 -6.40
CA ILE A 76 14.17 -32.49 -6.79
C ILE A 76 14.27 -33.44 -5.61
N VAL A 77 14.50 -32.94 -4.40
CA VAL A 77 14.57 -33.78 -3.19
C VAL A 77 13.25 -33.87 -2.44
N GLY A 78 12.34 -32.91 -2.64
CA GLY A 78 11.04 -32.81 -1.96
C GLY A 78 9.94 -33.76 -2.46
N ALA A 79 10.30 -34.95 -2.94
CA ALA A 79 9.35 -35.95 -3.44
C ALA A 79 8.59 -36.61 -2.28
N GLY A 80 7.26 -36.45 -2.22
CA GLY A 80 6.45 -37.22 -1.28
C GLY A 80 5.08 -36.68 -0.85
N ALA A 81 4.64 -35.48 -1.27
CA ALA A 81 3.39 -34.89 -0.73
C ALA A 81 2.31 -34.52 -1.78
N GLY A 82 2.51 -34.80 -3.07
CA GLY A 82 1.48 -34.52 -4.08
C GLY A 82 1.57 -35.41 -5.31
N GLU A 83 0.40 -35.73 -5.89
CA GLU A 83 0.22 -36.35 -7.21
C GLU A 83 0.86 -35.45 -8.28
N GLY A 84 2.16 -35.64 -8.53
CA GLY A 84 2.93 -34.81 -9.48
C GLY A 84 4.36 -34.50 -9.05
N SER A 85 4.76 -34.81 -7.81
CA SER A 85 6.15 -34.58 -7.36
C SER A 85 7.17 -35.50 -8.08
N MET A 86 8.22 -34.88 -8.61
CA MET A 86 9.28 -35.52 -9.40
C MET A 86 10.14 -36.44 -8.52
N ASP A 87 10.36 -37.69 -8.93
CA ASP A 87 11.09 -38.71 -8.14
C ASP A 87 12.62 -38.66 -8.36
N ALA A 88 13.15 -37.48 -8.67
CA ALA A 88 14.59 -37.28 -8.88
C ALA A 88 15.40 -37.53 -7.60
N GLY A 89 14.79 -37.34 -6.42
CA GLY A 89 15.41 -37.54 -5.11
C GLY A 89 15.86 -38.99 -4.87
N THR A 90 15.10 -39.98 -5.34
CA THR A 90 15.49 -41.40 -5.21
C THR A 90 16.67 -41.75 -6.11
N MET A 91 16.85 -41.06 -7.24
CA MET A 91 17.99 -41.23 -8.14
C MET A 91 19.25 -40.49 -7.65
N LEU A 92 19.06 -39.31 -7.05
CA LEU A 92 20.17 -38.49 -6.57
C LEU A 92 20.79 -39.04 -5.27
N LYS A 93 19.98 -39.58 -4.35
CA LYS A 93 20.43 -40.11 -3.05
C LYS A 93 21.58 -41.12 -3.16
N PRO A 94 21.50 -42.18 -4.00
CA PRO A 94 22.62 -43.12 -4.17
C PRO A 94 23.88 -42.47 -4.73
N ALA A 95 23.75 -41.50 -5.64
CA ALA A 95 24.87 -40.82 -6.27
C ALA A 95 25.62 -39.92 -5.25
N LEU A 96 24.87 -39.18 -4.41
CA LEU A 96 25.42 -38.43 -3.29
C LEU A 96 26.04 -39.35 -2.23
N ALA A 97 25.42 -40.50 -1.95
CA ALA A 97 25.92 -41.44 -0.95
C ALA A 97 27.27 -42.07 -1.30
N ARG A 98 27.52 -42.29 -2.60
CA ARG A 98 28.78 -42.83 -3.11
C ARG A 98 29.85 -41.77 -3.37
N GLY A 99 29.50 -40.48 -3.29
CA GLY A 99 30.41 -39.39 -3.66
C GLY A 99 30.66 -39.31 -5.18
N ASP A 100 29.77 -39.89 -6.00
CA ASP A 100 29.88 -39.85 -7.46
C ASP A 100 29.60 -38.46 -8.04
N VAL A 101 28.98 -37.57 -7.26
CA VAL A 101 28.51 -36.23 -7.68
C VAL A 101 29.04 -35.17 -6.70
N ARG A 102 29.78 -34.19 -7.22
CA ARG A 102 30.11 -32.94 -6.49
C ARG A 102 29.05 -31.90 -6.81
N LEU A 103 28.31 -31.45 -5.80
CA LEU A 103 27.10 -30.65 -5.96
C LEU A 103 27.11 -29.43 -5.02
N ILE A 104 26.74 -28.26 -5.56
CA ILE A 104 26.25 -27.12 -4.80
C ILE A 104 24.75 -26.99 -5.05
N GLY A 105 23.95 -27.03 -3.98
CA GLY A 105 22.51 -26.80 -4.04
C GLY A 105 22.14 -25.48 -3.39
N ALA A 106 21.35 -24.66 -4.07
CA ALA A 106 20.75 -23.46 -3.46
C ALA A 106 19.30 -23.76 -3.03
N THR A 107 18.93 -23.29 -1.84
CA THR A 107 17.55 -23.40 -1.31
C THR A 107 17.29 -22.33 -0.26
N THR A 108 16.02 -22.12 0.09
CA THR A 108 15.64 -21.30 1.24
C THR A 108 15.74 -22.10 2.55
N VAL A 109 15.81 -21.39 3.69
CA VAL A 109 15.84 -22.03 5.01
C VAL A 109 14.57 -22.83 5.26
N GLU A 110 13.42 -22.30 4.85
CA GLU A 110 12.12 -22.97 5.04
C GLU A 110 12.04 -24.28 4.25
N GLU A 111 12.47 -24.28 2.99
CA GLU A 111 12.50 -25.47 2.14
C GLU A 111 13.55 -26.48 2.59
N TYR A 112 14.72 -26.02 3.05
CA TYR A 112 15.74 -26.89 3.65
C TYR A 112 15.16 -27.66 4.85
N ARG A 113 14.53 -26.95 5.80
CA ARG A 113 13.90 -27.57 6.97
C ARG A 113 12.77 -28.52 6.60
N ARG A 114 12.03 -28.19 5.54
CA ARG A 114 10.87 -29.00 5.11
C ARG A 114 11.27 -30.26 4.36
N HIS A 115 12.29 -30.19 3.50
CA HIS A 115 12.58 -31.24 2.50
C HIS A 115 13.94 -31.91 2.65
N VAL A 116 14.95 -31.24 3.22
CA VAL A 116 16.32 -31.78 3.33
C VAL A 116 16.62 -32.25 4.75
N GLU A 117 16.37 -31.41 5.75
CA GLU A 117 16.66 -31.69 7.17
C GLU A 117 15.85 -32.87 7.71
N LYS A 118 14.62 -33.07 7.22
CA LYS A 118 13.76 -34.20 7.63
C LYS A 118 14.18 -35.54 7.04
N ASP A 119 15.08 -35.55 6.06
CA ASP A 119 15.54 -36.78 5.41
C ASP A 119 16.97 -37.14 5.88
N PRO A 120 17.13 -38.16 6.72
CA PRO A 120 18.44 -38.52 7.27
C PRO A 120 19.50 -38.91 6.22
N ALA A 121 19.08 -39.33 5.02
CA ALA A 121 20.01 -39.68 3.95
C ALA A 121 20.59 -38.43 3.28
N LEU A 122 19.80 -37.37 3.15
CA LEU A 122 20.22 -36.09 2.56
C LEU A 122 20.93 -35.21 3.59
N GLU A 123 20.41 -35.14 4.82
CA GLU A 123 20.99 -34.36 5.92
C GLU A 123 22.46 -34.73 6.17
N ARG A 124 22.80 -36.03 6.11
CA ARG A 124 24.18 -36.53 6.30
C ARG A 124 25.09 -36.32 5.10
N ARG A 125 24.59 -35.75 3.99
CA ARG A 125 25.32 -35.59 2.72
C ARG A 125 25.43 -34.14 2.28
N PHE A 126 24.53 -33.28 2.75
CA PHE A 126 24.66 -31.84 2.60
C PHE A 126 25.37 -31.22 3.78
N ALA A 127 26.34 -30.35 3.51
CA ALA A 127 26.88 -29.43 4.51
C ALA A 127 26.14 -28.09 4.37
N PRO A 128 25.32 -27.67 5.34
CA PRO A 128 24.58 -26.42 5.23
C PRO A 128 25.53 -25.22 5.37
N ILE A 129 25.52 -24.34 4.36
CA ILE A 129 26.19 -23.04 4.40
C ILE A 129 25.10 -21.95 4.47
N MET A 130 25.07 -21.23 5.58
CA MET A 130 24.10 -20.16 5.78
C MET A 130 24.54 -18.90 5.03
N VAL A 131 23.69 -18.45 4.12
CA VAL A 131 23.85 -17.17 3.42
C VAL A 131 22.78 -16.23 3.96
N GLY A 132 23.21 -15.28 4.79
CA GLY A 132 22.37 -14.25 5.36
C GLY A 132 22.08 -13.12 4.36
N GLU A 133 21.13 -12.26 4.73
CA GLU A 133 20.94 -10.99 4.05
C GLU A 133 22.17 -10.10 4.32
N PRO A 134 22.80 -9.51 3.28
CA PRO A 134 23.91 -8.59 3.46
C PRO A 134 23.45 -7.30 4.14
N SER A 135 24.38 -6.66 4.83
CA SER A 135 24.20 -5.31 5.36
C SER A 135 24.02 -4.28 4.24
N VAL A 136 23.55 -3.08 4.60
CA VAL A 136 23.45 -1.94 3.67
C VAL A 136 24.82 -1.64 3.03
N ALA A 137 25.89 -1.61 3.84
CA ALA A 137 27.24 -1.34 3.35
C ALA A 137 27.73 -2.42 2.35
N GLU A 138 27.52 -3.70 2.67
CA GLU A 138 27.86 -4.79 1.74
C GLU A 138 27.02 -4.73 0.46
N THR A 139 25.76 -4.32 0.56
CA THR A 139 24.89 -4.13 -0.61
C THR A 139 25.38 -2.99 -1.50
N VAL A 140 25.87 -1.89 -0.93
CA VAL A 140 26.46 -0.80 -1.73
C VAL A 140 27.64 -1.32 -2.55
N VAL A 141 28.52 -2.14 -1.97
CA VAL A 141 29.64 -2.78 -2.70
C VAL A 141 29.13 -3.71 -3.83
N VAL A 142 28.04 -4.45 -3.59
CA VAL A 142 27.40 -5.26 -4.65
C VAL A 142 26.91 -4.36 -5.78
N LEU A 143 26.25 -3.24 -5.47
CA LEU A 143 25.75 -2.29 -6.46
C LEU A 143 26.88 -1.59 -7.23
N GLU A 144 28.00 -1.27 -6.56
CA GLU A 144 29.20 -0.74 -7.21
C GLU A 144 29.74 -1.70 -8.27
N GLY A 145 29.83 -3.00 -7.93
CA GLY A 145 30.23 -4.04 -8.88
C GLY A 145 29.26 -4.21 -10.06
N LEU A 146 27.99 -3.86 -9.88
CA LEU A 146 26.97 -3.91 -10.93
C LEU A 146 26.84 -2.60 -11.73
N ARG A 147 27.45 -1.50 -11.25
CA ARG A 147 27.30 -0.15 -11.82
C ARG A 147 27.54 -0.12 -13.31
N GLU A 148 28.69 -0.62 -13.77
CA GLU A 148 29.03 -0.56 -15.19
C GLU A 148 28.04 -1.32 -16.09
N LYS A 149 27.52 -2.45 -15.60
CA LYS A 149 26.53 -3.27 -16.34
C LYS A 149 25.25 -2.46 -16.57
N TYR A 150 24.71 -1.82 -15.54
CA TYR A 150 23.48 -1.03 -15.64
C TYR A 150 23.68 0.28 -16.39
N GLN A 151 24.82 0.96 -16.20
CA GLN A 151 25.16 2.16 -16.99
C GLN A 151 25.17 1.86 -18.49
N ARG A 152 25.84 0.77 -18.90
CA ARG A 152 25.90 0.36 -20.31
C ARG A 152 24.53 -0.08 -20.84
N HIS A 153 23.76 -0.82 -20.04
CA HIS A 153 22.44 -1.31 -20.45
C HIS A 153 21.45 -0.17 -20.69
N HIS A 154 21.37 0.78 -19.74
CA HIS A 154 20.40 1.89 -19.80
C HIS A 154 20.93 3.15 -20.50
N ARG A 155 22.23 3.21 -20.80
CA ARG A 155 22.92 4.40 -21.34
C ARG A 155 22.75 5.63 -20.43
N VAL A 156 23.06 5.43 -19.15
CA VAL A 156 22.99 6.44 -18.09
C VAL A 156 24.28 6.40 -17.27
N ARG A 157 24.59 7.49 -16.56
CA ARG A 157 25.60 7.49 -15.50
C ARG A 157 24.93 7.27 -14.15
N ILE A 158 25.57 6.57 -13.23
CA ILE A 158 25.02 6.31 -11.89
C ILE A 158 25.95 6.95 -10.86
N ASP A 159 25.41 7.87 -10.08
CA ASP A 159 26.12 8.54 -9.00
C ASP A 159 26.26 7.65 -7.75
N ASP A 160 27.30 7.87 -6.94
CA ASP A 160 27.52 7.13 -5.69
C ASP A 160 26.34 7.27 -4.73
N GLY A 161 25.75 8.47 -4.64
CA GLY A 161 24.57 8.73 -3.82
C GLY A 161 23.35 7.90 -4.24
N ALA A 162 23.22 7.57 -5.53
CA ALA A 162 22.15 6.70 -6.00
C ALA A 162 22.32 5.25 -5.53
N LEU A 163 23.56 4.76 -5.41
CA LEU A 163 23.83 3.42 -4.89
C LEU A 163 23.51 3.31 -3.41
N SER A 164 23.99 4.27 -2.61
CA SER A 164 23.68 4.36 -1.19
C SER A 164 22.17 4.48 -0.96
N ALA A 165 21.49 5.36 -1.71
CA ALA A 165 20.05 5.51 -1.64
C ALA A 165 19.32 4.21 -2.01
N ALA A 166 19.74 3.48 -3.05
CA ALA A 166 19.08 2.22 -3.42
C ALA A 166 19.17 1.17 -2.32
N ALA A 167 20.31 1.06 -1.63
CA ALA A 167 20.49 0.15 -0.50
C ALA A 167 19.70 0.59 0.74
N GLU A 168 19.84 1.85 1.16
CA GLU A 168 19.20 2.39 2.37
C GLU A 168 17.67 2.45 2.25
N LEU A 169 17.17 2.96 1.12
CA LEU A 169 15.75 3.16 0.92
C LEU A 169 15.04 1.82 0.67
N SER A 170 15.65 0.88 -0.07
CA SER A 170 15.05 -0.46 -0.17
C SER A 170 15.01 -1.17 1.19
N GLN A 171 16.06 -1.02 2.02
CA GLN A 171 16.07 -1.63 3.35
C GLN A 171 14.96 -1.06 4.24
N ARG A 172 14.74 0.25 4.18
CA ARG A 172 13.80 0.95 5.04
C ARG A 172 12.34 0.83 4.59
N TYR A 173 12.08 0.85 3.30
CA TYR A 173 10.73 1.00 2.75
C TYR A 173 10.19 -0.26 2.03
N ILE A 174 11.04 -1.25 1.73
CA ILE A 174 10.64 -2.50 1.05
C ILE A 174 10.93 -3.69 1.98
N ALA A 175 9.92 -4.11 2.74
CA ALA A 175 10.04 -5.09 3.82
C ALA A 175 9.72 -6.54 3.41
N ASP A 176 9.12 -6.76 2.24
CA ASP A 176 8.71 -8.08 1.74
C ASP A 176 9.80 -8.78 0.92
N ARG A 177 10.95 -8.13 0.72
CA ARG A 177 12.12 -8.64 -0.01
C ARG A 177 13.40 -8.40 0.79
N PHE A 178 14.44 -9.13 0.40
CA PHE A 178 15.75 -9.10 1.05
C PHE A 178 16.77 -8.39 0.16
N LEU A 179 17.78 -7.78 0.78
CA LEU A 179 18.98 -7.32 0.11
C LEU A 179 19.78 -8.52 -0.45
N PRO A 180 20.56 -8.32 -1.53
CA PRO A 180 20.69 -7.10 -2.32
C PRO A 180 19.61 -6.95 -3.41
N ASP A 181 18.81 -7.98 -3.67
CA ASP A 181 17.84 -8.06 -4.78
C ASP A 181 16.90 -6.84 -4.86
N LYS A 182 16.29 -6.43 -3.75
CA LYS A 182 15.41 -5.24 -3.74
C LYS A 182 16.14 -3.92 -4.07
N ALA A 183 17.42 -3.80 -3.73
CA ALA A 183 18.21 -2.61 -4.03
C ALA A 183 18.61 -2.58 -5.51
N VAL A 184 18.97 -3.73 -6.07
CA VAL A 184 19.27 -3.89 -7.49
C VAL A 184 18.05 -3.54 -8.35
N ASP A 185 16.87 -4.06 -8.00
CA ASP A 185 15.61 -3.75 -8.70
C ASP A 185 15.25 -2.25 -8.64
N LEU A 186 15.45 -1.60 -7.48
CA LEU A 186 15.26 -0.15 -7.38
C LEU A 186 16.20 0.64 -8.28
N LEU A 187 17.48 0.29 -8.28
CA LEU A 187 18.48 0.98 -9.10
C LEU A 187 18.17 0.80 -10.59
N ASP A 188 17.78 -0.41 -11.01
CA ASP A 188 17.38 -0.73 -12.38
C ASP A 188 16.19 0.11 -12.85
N GLN A 189 15.15 0.19 -12.01
CA GLN A 189 13.97 1.02 -12.26
C GLN A 189 14.31 2.51 -12.34
N ALA A 190 15.20 3.01 -11.46
CA ALA A 190 15.66 4.39 -11.48
C ALA A 190 16.41 4.71 -12.79
N CYS A 191 17.30 3.81 -13.23
CA CYS A 191 18.00 3.93 -14.51
C CYS A 191 17.02 4.00 -15.69
N SER A 192 16.07 3.07 -15.76
CA SER A 192 15.04 3.02 -16.80
C SER A 192 14.19 4.30 -16.83
N ARG A 193 13.73 4.77 -15.66
CA ARG A 193 12.91 5.99 -15.53
C ARG A 193 13.67 7.25 -15.94
N VAL A 194 14.92 7.40 -15.50
CA VAL A 194 15.78 8.53 -15.90
C VAL A 194 16.04 8.52 -17.40
N ARG A 195 16.28 7.35 -17.98
CA ARG A 195 16.46 7.19 -19.43
C ARG A 195 15.22 7.62 -20.20
N LEU A 196 14.02 7.24 -19.77
CA LEU A 196 12.77 7.61 -20.43
C LEU A 196 12.44 9.11 -20.27
N ARG A 197 12.64 9.69 -19.08
CA ARG A 197 12.32 11.10 -18.81
C ARG A 197 13.30 12.08 -19.44
N ARG A 198 14.60 11.80 -19.32
CA ARG A 198 15.68 12.72 -19.70
C ARG A 198 16.30 12.37 -21.06
N GLY A 199 16.02 11.19 -21.61
CA GLY A 199 16.56 10.73 -22.90
C GLY A 199 15.72 11.09 -24.13
N GLY A 200 14.55 11.71 -23.96
CA GLY A 200 13.67 12.16 -25.05
C GLY A 200 14.05 13.50 -25.67
N GLU A 201 14.94 14.29 -25.04
CA GLU A 201 15.47 15.52 -25.63
C GLU A 201 16.62 15.19 -26.60
N VAL A 202 16.30 15.00 -27.88
CA VAL A 202 17.31 14.96 -28.94
C VAL A 202 17.82 16.38 -29.16
N ARG A 203 18.91 16.75 -28.47
CA ARG A 203 19.72 17.91 -28.85
C ARG A 203 20.84 17.42 -29.76
N GLU A 204 20.82 17.88 -31.01
CA GLU A 204 21.95 17.69 -31.92
C GLU A 204 23.22 18.19 -31.24
N SER A 205 24.27 17.34 -31.21
CA SER A 205 25.66 17.64 -30.85
C SER A 205 26.24 17.31 -29.45
N ALA A 206 25.58 16.53 -28.59
CA ALA A 206 26.29 15.82 -27.51
C ALA A 206 25.61 14.52 -27.10
N VAL A 207 26.36 13.42 -26.96
CA VAL A 207 25.89 12.19 -26.30
C VAL A 207 25.71 12.50 -24.82
N PHE A 208 24.54 13.03 -24.45
CA PHE A 208 24.21 13.29 -23.06
C PHE A 208 23.69 12.01 -22.42
N GLU A 209 24.53 11.35 -21.64
CA GLU A 209 24.09 10.29 -20.74
C GLU A 209 23.54 10.93 -19.47
N PRO A 210 22.22 10.86 -19.24
CA PRO A 210 21.63 11.43 -18.04
C PRO A 210 22.18 10.69 -16.81
N THR A 211 22.38 11.42 -15.73
CA THR A 211 22.88 10.86 -14.47
C THR A 211 21.70 10.51 -13.56
N VAL A 212 21.75 9.30 -12.99
CA VAL A 212 20.85 8.83 -11.94
C VAL A 212 21.42 9.28 -10.60
N VAL A 213 20.63 10.03 -9.83
CA VAL A 213 20.99 10.53 -8.50
C VAL A 213 20.10 9.93 -7.42
N ALA A 214 20.42 10.19 -6.14
CA ALA A 214 19.66 9.69 -4.99
C ALA A 214 18.14 10.01 -5.08
N ASP A 215 17.80 11.23 -5.50
CA ASP A 215 16.40 11.65 -5.67
C ASP A 215 15.65 10.81 -6.70
N ASP A 216 16.31 10.38 -7.78
CA ASP A 216 15.67 9.53 -8.80
C ASP A 216 15.29 8.15 -8.22
N VAL A 217 16.11 7.64 -7.31
CA VAL A 217 15.84 6.39 -6.58
C VAL A 217 14.70 6.61 -5.58
N ALA A 218 14.73 7.68 -4.81
CA ALA A 218 13.64 8.05 -3.89
C ALA A 218 12.30 8.19 -4.62
N ASP A 219 12.31 8.76 -5.83
CA ASP A 219 11.16 8.89 -6.73
C ASP A 219 10.55 7.54 -7.12
N VAL A 220 11.40 6.54 -7.37
CA VAL A 220 10.97 5.17 -7.69
C VAL A 220 10.39 4.51 -6.45
N VAL A 221 11.03 4.65 -5.29
CA VAL A 221 10.47 4.14 -4.03
C VAL A 221 9.11 4.78 -3.79
N ALA A 222 8.98 6.09 -3.92
CA ALA A 222 7.73 6.80 -3.72
C ALA A 222 6.63 6.36 -4.68
N SER A 223 6.98 6.18 -5.96
CA SER A 223 6.05 5.68 -6.97
C SER A 223 5.60 4.25 -6.71
N ARG A 224 6.51 3.37 -6.28
CA ARG A 224 6.24 1.95 -6.03
C ARG A 224 5.43 1.75 -4.75
N THR A 225 5.81 2.48 -3.71
CA THR A 225 5.31 2.26 -2.36
C THR A 225 4.22 3.24 -1.96
N GLY A 226 4.01 4.33 -2.71
CA GLY A 226 3.12 5.44 -2.35
C GLY A 226 3.68 6.34 -1.23
N ILE A 227 4.97 6.21 -0.91
CA ILE A 227 5.61 6.80 0.27
C ILE A 227 6.51 7.96 -0.13
N PRO A 228 6.33 9.18 0.37
CA PRO A 228 7.34 10.23 0.18
C PRO A 228 8.63 9.82 0.90
N VAL A 229 9.70 9.61 0.13
CA VAL A 229 10.98 9.07 0.62
C VAL A 229 12.07 10.14 0.75
N ALA A 230 11.91 11.26 0.04
CA ALA A 230 12.73 12.45 0.25
C ALA A 230 12.30 13.18 1.54
N ASP A 231 13.21 13.97 2.14
CA ASP A 231 12.81 15.04 3.05
C ASP A 231 11.70 15.85 2.40
N VAL A 232 10.70 16.27 3.21
CA VAL A 232 9.45 16.90 2.75
C VAL A 232 9.73 17.78 1.53
N SER A 233 9.39 17.28 0.34
CA SER A 233 9.70 18.01 -0.88
C SER A 233 8.94 19.34 -0.86
N ALA A 234 9.38 20.34 -1.63
CA ALA A 234 8.62 21.59 -1.75
C ALA A 234 7.14 21.33 -2.13
N GLN A 235 6.87 20.27 -2.88
CA GLN A 235 5.51 19.81 -3.22
C GLN A 235 4.77 19.21 -2.01
N ASP A 236 5.44 18.43 -1.17
CA ASP A 236 4.82 17.86 0.03
C ASP A 236 4.55 18.92 1.10
N VAL A 237 5.42 19.93 1.24
CA VAL A 237 5.15 21.10 2.09
C VAL A 237 3.88 21.79 1.63
N GLN A 238 3.77 22.08 0.34
CA GLN A 238 2.59 22.74 -0.22
C GLN A 238 1.31 21.91 0.00
N ARG A 239 1.37 20.59 -0.22
CA ARG A 239 0.23 19.68 0.06
C ARG A 239 -0.18 19.71 1.51
N LEU A 240 0.76 19.74 2.45
CA LEU A 240 0.47 19.79 3.88
C LEU A 240 -0.11 21.14 4.32
N LEU A 241 0.34 22.24 3.70
CA LEU A 241 -0.24 23.57 3.93
C LEU A 241 -1.69 23.65 3.42
N GLU A 242 -1.98 23.00 2.29
CA GLU A 242 -3.32 22.94 1.69
C GLU A 242 -4.21 21.81 2.24
N LEU A 243 -3.69 20.94 3.11
CA LEU A 243 -4.36 19.73 3.58
C LEU A 243 -5.78 20.01 4.11
N GLU A 244 -5.93 21.03 4.94
CA GLU A 244 -7.22 21.40 5.53
C GLU A 244 -8.24 21.80 4.45
N GLN A 245 -7.83 22.58 3.45
CA GLN A 245 -8.68 22.97 2.33
C GLN A 245 -9.05 21.75 1.46
N GLN A 246 -8.10 20.84 1.21
CA GLN A 246 -8.36 19.61 0.47
C GLN A 246 -9.38 18.74 1.20
N LEU A 247 -9.27 18.60 2.52
CA LEU A 247 -10.22 17.83 3.34
C LEU A 247 -11.61 18.49 3.35
N ARG A 248 -11.69 19.83 3.51
CA ARG A 248 -12.95 20.60 3.45
C ARG A 248 -13.68 20.52 2.10
N SER A 249 -12.97 20.20 1.03
CA SER A 249 -13.60 20.00 -0.28
C SER A 249 -14.47 18.74 -0.33
N ARG A 250 -14.13 17.72 0.49
CA ARG A 250 -14.83 16.42 0.54
C ARG A 250 -15.68 16.21 1.80
N VAL A 251 -15.25 16.77 2.93
CA VAL A 251 -15.92 16.61 4.22
C VAL A 251 -16.70 17.88 4.53
N VAL A 252 -18.04 17.77 4.52
CA VAL A 252 -18.95 18.91 4.66
C VAL A 252 -19.45 19.03 6.10
N GLY A 253 -19.42 20.24 6.65
CA GLY A 253 -20.03 20.56 7.95
C GLY A 253 -19.22 20.16 9.18
N GLN A 254 -17.98 19.67 9.01
CA GLN A 254 -17.13 19.15 10.09
C GLN A 254 -15.81 19.91 10.19
N ASP A 255 -15.86 21.26 10.15
CA ASP A 255 -14.67 22.11 10.06
C ASP A 255 -13.71 21.95 11.25
N ALA A 256 -14.24 21.80 12.47
CA ALA A 256 -13.42 21.56 13.66
C ALA A 256 -12.67 20.22 13.59
N ALA A 257 -13.33 19.17 13.09
CA ALA A 257 -12.73 17.86 12.91
C ALA A 257 -11.61 17.89 11.84
N VAL A 258 -11.88 18.57 10.72
CA VAL A 258 -10.90 18.74 9.64
C VAL A 258 -9.67 19.53 10.13
N ALA A 259 -9.89 20.61 10.87
CA ALA A 259 -8.80 21.44 11.41
C ALA A 259 -7.92 20.65 12.38
N SER A 260 -8.52 19.98 13.38
CA SER A 260 -7.79 19.16 14.37
C SER A 260 -6.91 18.10 13.70
N VAL A 261 -7.48 17.32 12.77
CA VAL A 261 -6.72 16.28 12.04
C VAL A 261 -5.60 16.89 11.20
N ALA A 262 -5.86 17.99 10.48
CA ALA A 262 -4.85 18.63 9.65
C ALA A 262 -3.69 19.20 10.49
N GLU A 263 -3.98 19.79 11.66
CA GLU A 263 -2.96 20.30 12.58
C GLU A 263 -2.08 19.19 13.17
N ALA A 264 -2.67 18.09 13.63
CA ALA A 264 -1.93 16.96 14.16
C ALA A 264 -1.01 16.33 13.09
N VAL A 265 -1.51 16.14 11.87
CA VAL A 265 -0.70 15.60 10.77
C VAL A 265 0.42 16.56 10.37
N ARG A 266 0.16 17.86 10.28
CA ARG A 266 1.21 18.87 10.01
C ARG A 266 2.30 18.83 11.09
N ARG A 267 1.92 18.74 12.36
CA ARG A 267 2.84 18.66 13.50
C ARG A 267 3.76 17.43 13.40
N ALA A 268 3.19 16.27 13.10
CA ALA A 268 3.96 15.05 12.91
C ALA A 268 4.90 15.14 11.71
N ARG A 269 4.43 15.66 10.57
CA ARG A 269 5.26 15.83 9.37
C ARG A 269 6.34 16.90 9.50
N ALA A 270 6.15 17.88 10.38
CA ALA A 270 7.17 18.87 10.73
C ALA A 270 8.22 18.34 11.74
N GLY A 271 8.12 17.08 12.15
CA GLY A 271 9.02 16.49 13.15
C GLY A 271 8.81 17.03 14.57
N LEU A 272 7.64 17.63 14.84
CA LEU A 272 7.26 18.19 16.13
C LEU A 272 6.40 17.24 16.98
N ALA A 273 6.15 16.02 16.48
CA ALA A 273 5.50 14.94 17.22
C ALA A 273 6.54 13.90 17.69
N ASP A 274 6.10 13.00 18.56
CA ASP A 274 6.91 11.88 19.02
C ASP A 274 7.23 10.92 17.85
N PRO A 275 8.52 10.71 17.50
CA PRO A 275 8.90 9.88 16.36
C PRO A 275 8.64 8.38 16.56
N ASP A 276 8.40 7.93 17.80
CA ASP A 276 8.08 6.54 18.09
C ASP A 276 6.59 6.25 18.13
N ARG A 277 5.72 7.24 17.86
CA ARG A 277 4.26 7.08 17.81
C ARG A 277 3.73 7.16 16.37
N PRO A 278 2.48 6.74 16.11
CA PRO A 278 1.83 6.96 14.81
C PRO A 278 1.78 8.45 14.43
N ILE A 279 1.60 8.77 13.15
CA ILE A 279 1.50 10.15 12.63
C ILE A 279 0.41 10.94 13.36
N GLY A 280 -0.66 10.24 13.74
CA GLY A 280 -1.70 10.77 14.61
C GLY A 280 -2.65 9.66 15.03
N SER A 281 -3.16 9.75 16.24
CA SER A 281 -4.22 8.88 16.75
C SER A 281 -5.47 9.67 17.12
N PHE A 282 -6.59 9.34 16.50
CA PHE A 282 -7.85 10.09 16.66
C PHE A 282 -9.00 9.19 17.07
N LEU A 283 -9.87 9.69 17.94
CA LEU A 283 -11.16 9.07 18.24
C LEU A 283 -12.29 9.97 17.76
N PHE A 284 -13.01 9.50 16.74
CA PHE A 284 -14.13 10.19 16.13
C PHE A 284 -15.44 9.78 16.80
N LEU A 285 -16.07 10.71 17.50
CA LEU A 285 -17.36 10.53 18.16
C LEU A 285 -18.48 11.18 17.35
N GLY A 286 -19.70 10.68 17.51
CA GLY A 286 -20.91 11.31 16.96
C GLY A 286 -21.85 10.32 16.26
N PRO A 287 -22.93 10.78 15.63
CA PRO A 287 -23.93 9.90 15.01
C PRO A 287 -23.40 9.17 13.77
N THR A 288 -24.20 8.25 13.23
CA THR A 288 -23.85 7.58 11.97
C THR A 288 -24.08 8.51 10.77
N GLY A 289 -23.26 8.38 9.74
CA GLY A 289 -23.49 9.11 8.47
C GLY A 289 -23.15 10.60 8.46
N VAL A 290 -22.51 11.13 9.51
CA VAL A 290 -22.10 12.55 9.61
C VAL A 290 -20.74 12.88 8.97
N GLY A 291 -19.95 11.87 8.59
CA GLY A 291 -18.68 12.06 7.86
C GLY A 291 -17.43 11.43 8.48
N LYS A 292 -17.52 10.70 9.59
CA LYS A 292 -16.37 10.05 10.27
C LYS A 292 -15.48 9.24 9.31
N THR A 293 -16.08 8.28 8.60
CA THR A 293 -15.38 7.44 7.61
C THR A 293 -14.96 8.22 6.36
N GLU A 294 -15.68 9.29 6.00
CA GLU A 294 -15.34 10.11 4.83
C GLU A 294 -14.09 10.95 5.11
N LEU A 295 -13.94 11.49 6.32
CA LEU A 295 -12.71 12.17 6.73
C LEU A 295 -11.51 11.24 6.69
N ALA A 296 -11.64 10.01 7.19
CA ALA A 296 -10.58 9.00 7.11
C ALA A 296 -10.18 8.68 5.65
N ARG A 297 -11.18 8.56 4.76
CA ARG A 297 -10.95 8.32 3.33
C ARG A 297 -10.30 9.51 2.63
N ALA A 298 -10.79 10.72 2.89
CA ALA A 298 -10.24 11.95 2.35
C ALA A 298 -8.79 12.15 2.81
N LEU A 299 -8.49 11.83 4.07
CA LEU A 299 -7.14 11.87 4.62
C LEU A 299 -6.21 10.86 3.96
N ALA A 300 -6.65 9.61 3.75
CA ALA A 300 -5.86 8.60 3.05
C ALA A 300 -5.46 9.06 1.65
N HIS A 301 -6.40 9.66 0.92
CA HIS A 301 -6.12 10.21 -0.40
C HIS A 301 -5.22 11.44 -0.36
N ALA A 302 -5.43 12.37 0.57
CA ALA A 302 -4.65 13.60 0.67
C ALA A 302 -3.18 13.32 1.07
N LEU A 303 -2.93 12.36 1.97
CA LEU A 303 -1.59 12.06 2.46
C LEU A 303 -0.83 11.05 1.60
N PHE A 304 -1.53 10.06 1.04
CA PHE A 304 -0.90 8.92 0.37
C PHE A 304 -1.28 8.80 -1.11
N GLY A 305 -2.00 9.80 -1.65
CA GLY A 305 -2.42 9.86 -3.06
C GLY A 305 -3.54 8.88 -3.45
N ASP A 306 -3.86 7.89 -2.61
CA ASP A 306 -4.77 6.80 -2.94
C ASP A 306 -5.72 6.50 -1.77
N ALA A 307 -7.03 6.49 -2.06
CA ALA A 307 -8.06 6.14 -1.09
C ALA A 307 -8.03 4.65 -0.68
N GLN A 308 -7.37 3.77 -1.45
CA GLN A 308 -7.15 2.37 -1.08
C GLN A 308 -6.14 2.20 0.06
N ARG A 309 -5.42 3.28 0.43
CA ARG A 309 -4.56 3.34 1.62
C ARG A 309 -5.36 3.44 2.92
N LEU A 310 -6.68 3.41 2.85
CA LEU A 310 -7.57 3.26 4.00
C LEU A 310 -7.73 1.77 4.36
N LEU A 311 -7.02 1.33 5.39
CA LEU A 311 -7.15 0.01 5.98
C LEU A 311 -8.30 0.00 6.99
N ARG A 312 -9.51 -0.31 6.53
CA ARG A 312 -10.70 -0.42 7.39
C ARG A 312 -10.80 -1.79 8.04
N LEU A 313 -11.07 -1.81 9.34
CA LEU A 313 -11.45 -2.96 10.15
C LEU A 313 -12.73 -2.64 10.92
N ASP A 314 -13.69 -3.55 10.90
CA ASP A 314 -14.94 -3.46 11.68
C ASP A 314 -14.69 -4.07 13.06
N MET A 315 -14.75 -3.27 14.12
CA MET A 315 -14.50 -3.74 15.48
C MET A 315 -15.63 -4.62 16.03
N GLY A 316 -16.80 -4.61 15.38
CA GLY A 316 -17.86 -5.57 15.62
C GLY A 316 -17.46 -7.03 15.35
N GLU A 317 -16.49 -7.28 14.46
CA GLU A 317 -15.96 -8.64 14.23
C GLU A 317 -15.07 -9.14 15.38
N PHE A 318 -14.66 -8.24 16.28
CA PHE A 318 -13.74 -8.49 17.39
C PHE A 318 -14.42 -8.46 18.76
N GLN A 319 -15.73 -8.71 18.81
CA GLN A 319 -16.54 -8.74 20.04
C GLN A 319 -16.16 -9.87 21.00
N GLU A 320 -15.65 -10.99 20.47
CA GLU A 320 -15.34 -12.17 21.27
C GLU A 320 -13.84 -12.30 21.55
N LYS A 321 -13.50 -12.80 22.73
CA LYS A 321 -12.10 -12.95 23.16
C LYS A 321 -11.24 -13.76 22.16
N HIS A 322 -11.82 -14.77 21.54
CA HIS A 322 -11.10 -15.64 20.62
C HIS A 322 -10.80 -14.96 19.26
N THR A 323 -11.62 -13.98 18.83
CA THR A 323 -11.43 -13.27 17.56
C THR A 323 -10.38 -12.17 17.65
N VAL A 324 -10.04 -11.69 18.85
CA VAL A 324 -8.94 -10.73 19.11
C VAL A 324 -7.63 -11.22 18.49
N SER A 325 -7.36 -12.53 18.58
CA SER A 325 -6.15 -13.13 18.01
C SER A 325 -6.04 -12.94 16.49
N ARG A 326 -7.16 -12.77 15.77
CA ARG A 326 -7.13 -12.51 14.33
C ARG A 326 -6.52 -11.15 13.96
N LEU A 327 -6.44 -10.18 14.88
CA LEU A 327 -5.78 -8.89 14.61
C LEU A 327 -4.28 -9.06 14.39
N VAL A 328 -3.64 -9.89 15.23
CA VAL A 328 -2.18 -10.09 15.27
C VAL A 328 -1.72 -11.44 14.71
N GLY A 329 -2.63 -12.40 14.56
CA GLY A 329 -2.37 -13.80 14.23
C GLY A 329 -2.59 -14.72 15.44
N ALA A 330 -3.00 -15.96 15.20
CA ALA A 330 -3.14 -16.94 16.28
C ALA A 330 -1.75 -17.41 16.75
N PRO A 331 -1.54 -17.64 18.07
CA PRO A 331 -0.28 -18.16 18.60
C PRO A 331 -0.09 -19.66 18.28
N PRO A 332 1.15 -20.20 18.41
CA PRO A 332 1.42 -21.63 18.21
C PRO A 332 0.49 -22.53 19.02
N GLY A 333 -0.15 -23.49 18.35
CA GLY A 333 -1.05 -24.47 18.97
C GLY A 333 -2.55 -24.11 18.96
N TYR A 334 -2.93 -22.96 18.39
CA TYR A 334 -4.33 -22.55 18.23
C TYR A 334 -4.81 -22.71 16.78
N VAL A 335 -6.13 -22.88 16.58
CA VAL A 335 -6.74 -22.88 15.24
C VAL A 335 -6.48 -21.53 14.58
N GLY A 336 -5.98 -21.54 13.33
CA GLY A 336 -5.52 -20.35 12.61
C GLY A 336 -4.03 -20.03 12.82
N TYR A 337 -3.27 -20.89 13.51
CA TYR A 337 -1.81 -20.73 13.59
C TYR A 337 -1.17 -20.83 12.20
N GLY A 338 -0.41 -19.79 11.83
CA GLY A 338 0.16 -19.63 10.48
C GLY A 338 -0.64 -18.68 9.59
N GLU A 339 -1.89 -18.33 9.95
CA GLU A 339 -2.65 -17.29 9.27
C GLU A 339 -2.10 -15.91 9.63
N ALA A 340 -2.02 -15.04 8.63
CA ALA A 340 -1.55 -13.68 8.78
C ALA A 340 -2.57 -12.84 9.57
N GLY A 341 -2.11 -12.09 10.57
CA GLY A 341 -2.98 -11.18 11.33
C GLY A 341 -3.58 -10.10 10.44
N GLN A 342 -4.88 -9.84 10.58
CA GLN A 342 -5.63 -8.93 9.73
C GLN A 342 -5.11 -7.49 9.79
N LEU A 343 -4.66 -7.04 10.97
CA LEU A 343 -4.08 -5.70 11.13
C LEU A 343 -2.59 -5.73 10.82
N THR A 344 -1.85 -6.63 11.49
CA THR A 344 -0.38 -6.69 11.40
C THR A 344 0.12 -6.94 9.98
N ASP A 345 -0.50 -7.86 9.23
CA ASP A 345 -0.05 -8.15 7.87
C ASP A 345 -0.43 -7.05 6.88
N ARG A 346 -1.62 -6.43 7.02
CA ARG A 346 -2.04 -5.32 6.15
C ARG A 346 -1.13 -4.10 6.35
N VAL A 347 -0.80 -3.75 7.59
CA VAL A 347 0.12 -2.64 7.88
C VAL A 347 1.55 -3.00 7.48
N ARG A 348 2.01 -4.24 7.69
CA ARG A 348 3.34 -4.68 7.22
C ARG A 348 3.49 -4.54 5.70
N ARG A 349 2.44 -4.85 4.94
CA ARG A 349 2.42 -4.67 3.46
C ARG A 349 2.21 -3.21 3.04
N GLN A 350 1.54 -2.41 3.87
CA GLN A 350 1.20 -1.01 3.61
C GLN A 350 1.46 -0.12 4.85
N PRO A 351 2.73 0.13 5.21
CA PRO A 351 3.10 0.83 6.45
C PRO A 351 2.74 2.33 6.44
N TYR A 352 2.33 2.85 5.29
CA TYR A 352 1.89 4.22 5.06
C TYR A 352 0.43 4.16 4.65
N SER A 353 -0.43 4.29 5.65
CA SER A 353 -1.85 4.07 5.52
C SER A 353 -2.61 4.81 6.60
N VAL A 354 -3.91 4.95 6.38
CA VAL A 354 -4.85 5.31 7.43
C VAL A 354 -5.50 4.01 7.90
N VAL A 355 -5.30 3.64 9.16
CA VAL A 355 -5.99 2.51 9.78
C VAL A 355 -7.28 3.05 10.40
N LEU A 356 -8.42 2.54 9.93
CA LEU A 356 -9.74 2.89 10.44
C LEU A 356 -10.33 1.72 11.22
N LEU A 357 -10.42 1.89 12.55
CA LEU A 357 -11.06 0.97 13.48
C LEU A 357 -12.49 1.46 13.73
N ASP A 358 -13.43 0.88 12.99
CA ASP A 358 -14.82 1.35 12.97
C ASP A 358 -15.63 0.72 14.12
N GLU A 359 -16.48 1.51 14.78
CA GLU A 359 -17.35 1.08 15.90
C GLU A 359 -16.57 0.44 17.06
N VAL A 360 -15.51 1.12 17.49
CA VAL A 360 -14.54 0.59 18.47
C VAL A 360 -15.15 0.22 19.83
N GLU A 361 -16.30 0.80 20.17
CA GLU A 361 -17.08 0.45 21.35
C GLU A 361 -17.63 -0.99 21.34
N LYS A 362 -17.70 -1.63 20.16
CA LYS A 362 -18.12 -3.02 20.04
C LYS A 362 -16.98 -4.02 20.26
N ALA A 363 -15.73 -3.56 20.29
CA ALA A 363 -14.59 -4.45 20.43
C ALA A 363 -14.55 -5.11 21.82
N HIS A 364 -14.02 -6.34 21.88
CA HIS A 364 -13.64 -6.95 23.15
C HIS A 364 -12.55 -6.11 23.85
N PRO A 365 -12.56 -5.96 25.19
CA PRO A 365 -11.58 -5.15 25.91
C PRO A 365 -10.09 -5.49 25.64
N ASP A 366 -9.79 -6.76 25.36
CA ASP A 366 -8.42 -7.21 25.03
C ASP A 366 -7.89 -6.61 23.72
N VAL A 367 -8.75 -6.12 22.82
CA VAL A 367 -8.32 -5.38 21.63
C VAL A 367 -7.58 -4.10 22.04
N PHE A 368 -8.06 -3.38 23.07
CA PHE A 368 -7.44 -2.13 23.51
C PHE A 368 -6.03 -2.32 24.04
N ASN A 369 -5.72 -3.47 24.64
CA ASN A 369 -4.35 -3.81 25.08
C ASN A 369 -3.37 -3.92 23.89
N THR A 370 -3.88 -4.42 22.76
CA THR A 370 -3.12 -4.51 21.51
C THR A 370 -2.93 -3.12 20.90
N LEU A 371 -4.00 -2.30 20.90
CA LEU A 371 -3.95 -0.93 20.39
C LEU A 371 -3.05 -0.02 21.24
N LEU A 372 -2.99 -0.20 22.57
CA LEU A 372 -2.06 0.55 23.42
C LEU A 372 -0.60 0.40 22.97
N GLN A 373 -0.17 -0.80 22.56
CA GLN A 373 1.20 -0.99 22.04
C GLN A 373 1.43 -0.18 20.76
N VAL A 374 0.43 -0.14 19.88
CA VAL A 374 0.46 0.66 18.65
C VAL A 374 0.53 2.15 18.96
N LEU A 375 -0.29 2.64 19.90
CA LEU A 375 -0.39 4.06 20.23
C LEU A 375 0.80 4.58 21.06
N ASP A 376 1.45 3.71 21.83
CA ASP A 376 2.58 4.05 22.71
C ASP A 376 3.93 3.94 22.00
N ALA A 377 4.17 2.81 21.36
CA ALA A 377 5.48 2.46 20.81
C ALA A 377 5.51 2.46 19.27
N GLY A 378 4.38 2.78 18.62
CA GLY A 378 4.28 2.83 17.17
C GLY A 378 4.62 1.48 16.53
N ARG A 379 4.52 0.38 17.28
CA ARG A 379 4.95 -0.94 16.87
C ARG A 379 4.06 -2.01 17.46
N LEU A 380 3.89 -3.10 16.73
CA LEU A 380 3.13 -4.26 17.18
C LEU A 380 3.82 -5.53 16.73
N THR A 381 3.99 -6.48 17.65
CA THR A 381 4.56 -7.79 17.32
C THR A 381 3.43 -8.76 16.97
N ASP A 382 3.56 -9.44 15.83
CA ASP A 382 2.61 -10.45 15.41
C ASP A 382 2.85 -11.80 16.12
N SER A 383 1.95 -12.77 15.90
CA SER A 383 2.07 -14.08 16.57
C SER A 383 3.26 -14.94 16.13
N GLN A 384 3.95 -14.54 15.06
CA GLN A 384 5.17 -15.17 14.56
C GLN A 384 6.44 -14.46 15.07
N GLY A 385 6.29 -13.44 15.93
CA GLY A 385 7.40 -12.66 16.47
C GLY A 385 7.93 -11.59 15.52
N ARG A 386 7.23 -11.30 14.41
CA ARG A 386 7.62 -10.25 13.48
C ARG A 386 7.14 -8.89 14.00
N LEU A 387 8.03 -7.91 13.98
CA LEU A 387 7.74 -6.54 14.39
C LEU A 387 7.13 -5.76 13.23
N VAL A 388 5.95 -5.17 13.44
CA VAL A 388 5.24 -4.32 12.47
C VAL A 388 5.33 -2.86 12.91
N ASP A 389 5.69 -1.97 11.99
CA ASP A 389 5.88 -0.55 12.22
C ASP A 389 4.60 0.26 11.88
N PHE A 390 4.12 1.03 12.84
CA PHE A 390 2.95 1.91 12.76
C PHE A 390 3.33 3.40 12.82
N ARG A 391 4.61 3.77 12.92
CA ARG A 391 5.04 5.18 13.02
C ARG A 391 4.67 6.03 11.81
N ASN A 392 4.38 5.39 10.68
CA ASN A 392 3.96 6.03 9.44
C ASN A 392 2.44 5.88 9.15
N VAL A 393 1.68 5.43 10.14
CA VAL A 393 0.25 5.20 10.05
C VAL A 393 -0.49 6.35 10.73
N VAL A 394 -1.66 6.73 10.20
CA VAL A 394 -2.65 7.50 10.95
C VAL A 394 -3.70 6.53 11.48
N VAL A 395 -3.89 6.49 12.80
CA VAL A 395 -4.87 5.60 13.45
C VAL A 395 -6.14 6.40 13.73
N ILE A 396 -7.25 6.00 13.13
CA ILE A 396 -8.56 6.60 13.36
C ILE A 396 -9.46 5.53 13.96
N MET A 397 -10.06 5.84 15.10
CA MET A 397 -11.10 5.03 15.73
C MET A 397 -12.42 5.78 15.57
N THR A 398 -13.50 5.09 15.24
CA THR A 398 -14.84 5.69 15.27
C THR A 398 -15.65 5.09 16.40
N SER A 399 -16.53 5.91 16.96
CA SER A 399 -17.53 5.44 17.90
C SER A 399 -18.84 6.20 17.77
N ASN A 400 -19.92 5.54 18.15
CA ASN A 400 -21.24 6.15 18.29
C ASN A 400 -21.60 6.43 19.77
N ILE A 401 -20.65 6.31 20.71
CA ILE A 401 -20.85 6.73 22.11
C ILE A 401 -21.25 8.21 22.14
N GLY A 402 -22.28 8.54 22.93
CA GLY A 402 -22.83 9.88 23.03
C GLY A 402 -23.58 10.38 21.79
N ALA A 403 -23.85 9.53 20.78
CA ALA A 403 -24.52 9.95 19.55
C ALA A 403 -25.90 10.58 19.79
N ASP A 404 -26.72 9.99 20.67
CA ASP A 404 -28.07 10.50 20.97
C ASP A 404 -28.01 11.90 21.61
N ARG A 405 -27.05 12.11 22.52
CA ARG A 405 -26.82 13.42 23.14
C ARG A 405 -26.39 14.47 22.13
N VAL A 406 -25.55 14.08 21.18
CA VAL A 406 -25.10 14.96 20.09
C VAL A 406 -26.25 15.31 19.14
N LEU A 407 -27.19 14.39 18.92
CA LEU A 407 -28.40 14.64 18.14
C LEU A 407 -29.36 15.60 18.87
N ASP A 408 -29.61 15.37 20.16
CA ASP A 408 -30.52 16.16 20.99
C ASP A 408 -30.04 17.60 21.19
N ALA A 409 -28.73 17.81 21.26
CA ALA A 409 -28.10 19.11 21.49
C ALA A 409 -28.30 20.13 20.37
N GLY A 410 -28.58 19.67 19.14
CA GLY A 410 -28.60 20.53 17.96
C GLY A 410 -27.31 21.35 17.81
N ALA A 411 -27.45 22.68 17.71
CA ALA A 411 -26.33 23.61 17.47
C ALA A 411 -25.60 24.10 18.74
N ASP A 412 -26.13 23.81 19.94
CA ASP A 412 -25.53 24.26 21.21
C ASP A 412 -24.39 23.31 21.63
N ALA A 413 -23.21 23.61 21.10
CA ALA A 413 -22.04 22.72 21.11
C ALA A 413 -21.29 22.59 22.45
N GLY A 414 -21.52 23.49 23.42
CA GLY A 414 -20.70 23.60 24.62
C GLY A 414 -21.03 22.59 25.73
N GLU A 415 -22.31 22.45 26.06
CA GLU A 415 -22.77 21.63 27.19
C GLU A 415 -22.74 20.13 26.85
N SER A 416 -23.06 19.77 25.61
CA SER A 416 -23.10 18.39 25.15
C SER A 416 -21.73 17.75 24.94
N ALA A 417 -20.68 18.54 24.68
CA ALA A 417 -19.33 18.01 24.57
C ALA A 417 -18.81 17.45 25.91
N LEU A 418 -19.14 18.11 27.03
CA LEU A 418 -18.76 17.64 28.37
C LEU A 418 -19.42 16.31 28.71
N VAL A 419 -20.72 16.18 28.44
CA VAL A 419 -21.49 14.95 28.69
C VAL A 419 -20.98 13.79 27.84
N VAL A 420 -20.69 14.02 26.56
CA VAL A 420 -20.11 13.01 25.66
C VAL A 420 -18.74 12.52 26.17
N LEU A 421 -17.92 13.43 26.71
CA LEU A 421 -16.63 13.08 27.31
C LEU A 421 -16.77 12.29 28.63
N GLU A 422 -17.83 12.53 29.41
CA GLU A 422 -18.13 11.72 30.59
C GLU A 422 -18.52 10.28 30.22
N GLU A 423 -19.40 10.11 29.23
CA GLU A 423 -19.77 8.79 28.71
C GLU A 423 -18.56 8.04 28.13
N LEU A 424 -17.69 8.77 27.41
CA LEU A 424 -16.44 8.23 26.89
C LEU A 424 -15.54 7.69 28.01
N ARG A 425 -15.35 8.48 29.08
CA ARG A 425 -14.53 8.11 30.24
C ARG A 425 -15.14 6.99 31.08
N ALA A 426 -16.45 6.80 31.03
CA ALA A 426 -17.12 5.68 31.65
C ALA A 426 -16.88 4.38 30.87
N PHE A 427 -16.78 4.46 29.53
CA PHE A 427 -16.58 3.30 28.68
C PHE A 427 -15.10 2.89 28.55
N PHE A 428 -14.22 3.82 28.21
CA PHE A 428 -12.79 3.53 28.02
C PHE A 428 -11.98 3.80 29.28
N ARG A 429 -10.96 2.97 29.50
CA ARG A 429 -9.97 3.19 30.58
C ARG A 429 -9.21 4.49 30.32
N PRO A 430 -8.87 5.28 31.35
CA PRO A 430 -8.09 6.51 31.20
C PRO A 430 -6.77 6.30 30.46
N GLU A 431 -6.12 5.16 30.69
CA GLU A 431 -4.89 4.75 30.01
C GLU A 431 -5.04 4.75 28.49
N PHE A 432 -6.16 4.28 27.97
CA PHE A 432 -6.42 4.27 26.53
C PHE A 432 -6.66 5.67 25.98
N ILE A 433 -7.50 6.46 26.65
CA ILE A 433 -7.85 7.84 26.23
C ILE A 433 -6.59 8.72 26.18
N ASN A 434 -5.70 8.59 27.18
CA ASN A 434 -4.47 9.39 27.27
C ASN A 434 -3.43 9.10 26.17
N ARG A 435 -3.65 8.09 25.32
CA ARG A 435 -2.79 7.73 24.18
C ARG A 435 -3.36 8.14 22.82
N ILE A 436 -4.55 8.73 22.85
CA ILE A 436 -5.22 9.32 21.70
C ILE A 436 -4.77 10.78 21.64
N ASP A 437 -4.26 11.22 20.50
CA ASP A 437 -3.78 12.59 20.35
C ASP A 437 -4.94 13.60 20.37
N ASP A 438 -6.09 13.24 19.81
CA ASP A 438 -7.30 14.07 19.90
C ASP A 438 -8.61 13.26 19.85
N VAL A 439 -9.61 13.73 20.60
CA VAL A 439 -10.99 13.22 20.60
C VAL A 439 -11.85 14.22 19.84
N VAL A 440 -12.33 13.81 18.68
CA VAL A 440 -12.99 14.68 17.72
C VAL A 440 -14.48 14.37 17.67
N VAL A 441 -15.31 15.35 18.06
CA VAL A 441 -16.78 15.21 18.06
C VAL A 441 -17.36 15.73 16.74
N PHE A 442 -18.05 14.85 16.01
CA PHE A 442 -18.76 15.16 14.78
C PHE A 442 -20.18 15.61 15.08
N ARG A 443 -20.64 16.65 14.38
CA ARG A 443 -21.96 17.25 14.59
C ARG A 443 -23.01 16.70 13.61
N PRO A 444 -24.31 16.73 13.95
CA PRO A 444 -25.37 16.40 13.02
C PRO A 444 -25.35 17.32 11.79
N LEU A 445 -25.80 16.80 10.65
CA LEU A 445 -25.82 17.54 9.39
C LEU A 445 -27.16 18.29 9.24
N GLY A 446 -27.08 19.60 9.04
CA GLY A 446 -28.20 20.46 8.68
C GLY A 446 -28.52 20.45 7.18
N ALA A 447 -29.63 21.08 6.80
CA ALA A 447 -30.15 21.08 5.43
C ALA A 447 -29.14 21.59 4.39
N GLU A 448 -28.48 22.73 4.64
CA GLU A 448 -27.45 23.30 3.76
C GLU A 448 -26.28 22.34 3.51
N GLN A 449 -25.86 21.63 4.56
CA GLN A 449 -24.75 20.68 4.50
C GLN A 449 -25.17 19.45 3.69
N LEU A 450 -26.40 18.97 3.88
CA LEU A 450 -26.96 17.86 3.10
C LEU A 450 -27.14 18.22 1.63
N ARG A 451 -27.56 19.45 1.32
CA ARG A 451 -27.63 19.98 -0.05
C ARG A 451 -26.26 19.93 -0.72
N ARG A 452 -25.22 20.43 -0.07
CA ARG A 452 -23.85 20.36 -0.58
C ARG A 452 -23.34 18.92 -0.72
N ILE A 453 -23.68 18.03 0.20
CA ILE A 453 -23.33 16.60 0.08
C ILE A 453 -24.05 15.96 -1.11
N ALA A 454 -25.34 16.25 -1.30
CA ALA A 454 -26.10 15.75 -2.45
C ALA A 454 -25.49 16.21 -3.77
N SER A 455 -25.07 17.47 -3.88
CA SER A 455 -24.32 17.98 -5.04
C SER A 455 -23.04 17.17 -5.31
N LEU A 456 -22.21 16.93 -4.28
CA LEU A 456 -20.99 16.12 -4.43
C LEU A 456 -21.27 14.67 -4.86
N LEU A 457 -22.38 14.07 -4.41
CA LEU A 457 -22.79 12.74 -4.85
C LEU A 457 -23.24 12.74 -6.32
N LEU A 458 -23.94 13.78 -6.75
CA LEU A 458 -24.42 13.95 -8.11
C LEU A 458 -23.30 14.26 -9.11
N GLU A 459 -22.23 14.94 -8.70
CA GLU A 459 -21.02 15.13 -9.53
C GLU A 459 -20.44 13.79 -9.99
N ARG A 460 -20.47 12.77 -9.13
CA ARG A 460 -20.02 11.42 -9.49
C ARG A 460 -20.92 10.78 -10.54
N THR A 461 -22.23 10.90 -10.40
CA THR A 461 -23.20 10.43 -11.42
C THR A 461 -23.00 11.19 -12.73
N GLY A 462 -22.78 12.50 -12.66
CA GLY A 462 -22.49 13.37 -13.80
C GLY A 462 -21.24 12.91 -14.56
N ALA A 463 -20.11 12.70 -13.86
CA ALA A 463 -18.87 12.22 -14.47
C ALA A 463 -19.03 10.85 -15.17
N GLN A 464 -19.86 9.95 -14.62
CA GLN A 464 -20.16 8.67 -15.25
C GLN A 464 -20.99 8.80 -16.54
N LEU A 465 -21.89 9.79 -16.60
CA LEU A 465 -22.67 10.11 -17.80
C LEU A 465 -21.82 10.86 -18.83
N GLU A 466 -20.95 11.78 -18.40
CA GLU A 466 -20.05 12.52 -19.30
C GLU A 466 -19.08 11.59 -20.02
N ALA A 467 -18.60 10.53 -19.36
CA ALA A 467 -17.80 9.48 -19.99
C ALA A 467 -18.56 8.75 -21.13
N LYS A 468 -19.90 8.85 -21.18
CA LYS A 468 -20.77 8.36 -22.25
C LYS A 468 -21.23 9.48 -23.20
N GLY A 469 -20.67 10.68 -23.07
CA GLY A 469 -21.02 11.86 -23.86
C GLY A 469 -22.36 12.50 -23.47
N VAL A 470 -22.86 12.25 -22.27
CA VAL A 470 -24.15 12.79 -21.79
C VAL A 470 -23.90 13.78 -20.66
N ARG A 471 -24.49 14.97 -20.72
CA ARG A 471 -24.41 15.96 -19.63
C ARG A 471 -25.56 15.80 -18.66
N LEU A 472 -25.27 15.80 -17.35
CA LEU A 472 -26.29 15.87 -16.30
C LEU A 472 -26.37 17.29 -15.73
N VAL A 473 -27.56 17.86 -15.68
CA VAL A 473 -27.83 19.13 -15.00
C VAL A 473 -28.95 18.91 -13.99
N VAL A 474 -28.68 19.22 -12.72
CA VAL A 474 -29.68 19.11 -11.64
C VAL A 474 -30.02 20.52 -11.19
N GLY A 475 -31.29 20.92 -11.36
CA GLY A 475 -31.79 22.21 -10.90
C GLY A 475 -31.97 22.24 -9.37
N ASP A 476 -32.09 23.44 -8.81
CA ASP A 476 -32.24 23.65 -7.37
C ASP A 476 -33.44 22.90 -6.78
N ALA A 477 -34.60 22.94 -7.43
CA ALA A 477 -35.79 22.23 -6.96
C ALA A 477 -35.61 20.70 -7.00
N GLY A 478 -34.94 20.16 -8.02
CA GLY A 478 -34.62 18.74 -8.10
C GLY A 478 -33.63 18.32 -7.00
N LEU A 479 -32.65 19.16 -6.70
CA LEU A 479 -31.69 18.94 -5.63
C LEU A 479 -32.37 18.95 -4.25
N ASP A 480 -33.19 19.97 -3.99
CA ASP A 480 -33.94 20.10 -2.73
C ASP A 480 -34.90 18.93 -2.52
N TRP A 481 -35.58 18.50 -3.58
CA TRP A 481 -36.45 17.32 -3.52
C TRP A 481 -35.70 16.03 -3.13
N LEU A 482 -34.49 15.83 -3.67
CA LEU A 482 -33.64 14.68 -3.32
C LEU A 482 -33.17 14.76 -1.86
N VAL A 483 -32.85 15.97 -1.38
CA VAL A 483 -32.40 16.20 0.00
C VAL A 483 -33.55 15.95 0.98
N GLU A 484 -34.72 16.55 0.76
CA GLU A 484 -35.90 16.40 1.61
C GLU A 484 -36.30 14.92 1.76
N ARG A 485 -36.33 14.17 0.64
CA ARG A 485 -36.71 12.76 0.64
C ARG A 485 -35.64 11.84 1.24
N GLY A 486 -34.39 12.31 1.31
CA GLY A 486 -33.27 11.61 1.94
C GLY A 486 -32.89 12.12 3.33
N TYR A 487 -33.59 13.12 3.86
CA TYR A 487 -33.29 13.68 5.16
C TYR A 487 -33.77 12.77 6.29
N GLN A 488 -32.81 12.22 7.04
CA GLN A 488 -33.09 11.46 8.27
C GLN A 488 -32.02 11.83 9.30
N PRO A 489 -32.32 12.66 10.32
CA PRO A 489 -31.34 13.17 11.28
C PRO A 489 -30.48 12.08 11.92
N GLU A 490 -31.10 10.96 12.32
CA GLU A 490 -30.45 9.82 12.99
C GLU A 490 -29.41 9.09 12.12
N PHE A 491 -29.55 9.18 10.78
CA PHE A 491 -28.70 8.47 9.81
C PHE A 491 -27.79 9.40 9.01
N GLY A 492 -27.82 10.71 9.29
CA GLY A 492 -27.06 11.73 8.58
C GLY A 492 -27.26 11.66 7.06
N ALA A 493 -26.16 11.70 6.30
CA ALA A 493 -26.19 11.68 4.84
C ALA A 493 -26.32 10.26 4.23
N ARG A 494 -26.36 9.18 5.03
CA ARG A 494 -26.42 7.80 4.49
C ARG A 494 -27.64 7.55 3.59
N PRO A 495 -28.86 8.01 3.92
CA PRO A 495 -30.03 7.76 3.08
C PRO A 495 -29.97 8.49 1.73
N LEU A 496 -29.29 9.64 1.63
CA LEU A 496 -29.18 10.42 0.40
C LEU A 496 -28.67 9.59 -0.78
N ARG A 497 -27.62 8.78 -0.58
CA ARG A 497 -27.10 7.90 -1.64
C ARG A 497 -28.15 6.91 -2.13
N ARG A 498 -28.95 6.36 -1.23
CA ARG A 498 -30.03 5.42 -1.58
C ARG A 498 -31.15 6.12 -2.34
N VAL A 499 -31.50 7.34 -1.94
CA VAL A 499 -32.53 8.15 -2.62
C VAL A 499 -32.07 8.53 -4.02
N ILE A 500 -30.84 9.07 -4.18
CA ILE A 500 -30.27 9.39 -5.49
C ILE A 500 -30.23 8.13 -6.37
N ALA A 501 -29.74 7.00 -5.86
CA ALA A 501 -29.69 5.76 -6.62
C ALA A 501 -31.07 5.29 -7.09
N ARG A 502 -32.07 5.32 -6.18
CA ARG A 502 -33.42 4.83 -6.47
C ARG A 502 -34.20 5.76 -7.40
N GLU A 503 -34.17 7.05 -7.12
CA GLU A 503 -35.04 8.05 -7.75
C GLU A 503 -34.42 8.65 -9.01
N LEU A 504 -33.08 8.68 -9.11
CA LEU A 504 -32.37 9.28 -10.24
C LEU A 504 -31.56 8.24 -11.03
N ASP A 505 -30.58 7.56 -10.41
CA ASP A 505 -29.63 6.71 -11.15
C ASP A 505 -30.33 5.56 -11.88
N ASN A 506 -31.33 4.92 -11.25
CA ASN A 506 -32.10 3.84 -11.88
C ASN A 506 -32.87 4.31 -13.13
N ARG A 507 -33.39 5.54 -13.11
CA ARG A 507 -34.10 6.12 -14.26
C ARG A 507 -33.13 6.49 -15.37
N LEU A 508 -32.01 7.12 -15.03
CA LEU A 508 -30.93 7.41 -15.97
C LEU A 508 -30.41 6.12 -16.63
N ALA A 509 -30.18 5.06 -15.85
CA ALA A 509 -29.74 3.76 -16.36
C ALA A 509 -30.76 3.18 -17.34
N SER A 510 -32.05 3.22 -17.01
CA SER A 510 -33.14 2.77 -17.89
C SER A 510 -33.17 3.57 -19.19
N MET A 511 -33.02 4.91 -19.11
CA MET A 511 -33.06 5.80 -20.27
C MET A 511 -31.88 5.57 -21.22
N VAL A 512 -30.68 5.33 -20.68
CA VAL A 512 -29.47 5.01 -21.45
C VAL A 512 -29.60 3.63 -22.11
N LEU A 513 -30.08 2.62 -21.38
CA LEU A 513 -30.26 1.26 -21.92
C LEU A 513 -31.35 1.19 -23.00
N ALA A 514 -32.41 1.98 -22.85
CA ALA A 514 -33.48 2.08 -23.83
C ALA A 514 -33.12 2.94 -25.06
N GLY A 515 -31.96 3.60 -25.06
CA GLY A 515 -31.52 4.50 -26.14
C GLY A 515 -32.27 5.84 -26.20
N THR A 516 -33.07 6.16 -25.17
CA THR A 516 -33.78 7.46 -25.06
C THR A 516 -32.85 8.62 -24.71
N VAL A 517 -31.63 8.33 -24.25
CA VAL A 517 -30.54 9.29 -24.01
C VAL A 517 -29.29 8.74 -24.69
N SER A 518 -28.65 9.56 -25.52
CA SER A 518 -27.48 9.22 -26.32
C SER A 518 -26.37 10.27 -26.17
N ALA A 519 -25.19 9.98 -26.72
CA ALA A 519 -24.08 10.93 -26.71
C ALA A 519 -24.48 12.24 -27.43
N GLY A 520 -24.18 13.38 -26.82
CA GLY A 520 -24.60 14.71 -27.27
C GLY A 520 -25.91 15.21 -26.66
N ASP A 521 -26.55 14.41 -25.80
CA ASP A 521 -27.74 14.84 -25.06
C ASP A 521 -27.40 15.43 -23.68
N GLN A 522 -28.25 16.35 -23.24
CA GLN A 522 -28.29 16.84 -21.86
C GLN A 522 -29.55 16.31 -21.16
N VAL A 523 -29.37 15.72 -19.98
CA VAL A 523 -30.46 15.36 -19.07
C VAL A 523 -30.59 16.43 -17.99
N SER A 524 -31.74 17.09 -17.93
CA SER A 524 -32.10 18.07 -16.91
C SER A 524 -33.04 17.45 -15.88
N VAL A 525 -32.68 17.56 -14.60
CA VAL A 525 -33.44 17.03 -13.45
C VAL A 525 -34.10 18.20 -12.72
N ASP A 526 -35.42 18.16 -12.60
CA ASP A 526 -36.24 19.17 -11.93
C ASP A 526 -37.46 18.51 -11.24
N VAL A 527 -38.41 19.30 -10.73
CA VAL A 527 -39.65 18.81 -10.10
C VAL A 527 -40.87 19.28 -10.88
N VAL A 528 -41.75 18.35 -11.25
CA VAL A 528 -43.04 18.65 -11.90
C VAL A 528 -44.14 17.89 -11.16
N GLY A 529 -45.19 18.59 -10.73
CA GLY A 529 -46.31 17.98 -10.00
C GLY A 529 -45.91 17.37 -8.64
N GLY A 530 -44.81 17.83 -8.04
CA GLY A 530 -44.29 17.30 -6.77
C GLY A 530 -43.43 16.03 -6.92
N GLU A 531 -43.18 15.57 -8.15
CA GLU A 531 -42.32 14.41 -8.43
C GLU A 531 -41.09 14.82 -9.22
N LEU A 532 -40.00 14.05 -9.06
CA LEU A 532 -38.78 14.25 -9.81
C LEU A 532 -39.05 14.00 -11.32
N SER A 533 -38.70 14.97 -12.15
CA SER A 533 -38.85 14.91 -13.60
C SER A 533 -37.49 14.94 -14.28
N LEU A 534 -37.30 14.08 -15.28
CA LEU A 534 -36.10 14.05 -16.12
C LEU A 534 -36.52 14.45 -17.54
N SER A 535 -35.88 15.48 -18.07
CA SER A 535 -36.08 15.93 -19.45
C SER A 535 -34.78 15.81 -20.24
N VAL A 536 -34.88 15.44 -21.51
CA VAL A 536 -33.73 15.26 -22.40
C VAL A 536 -33.77 16.35 -23.45
N THR A 537 -32.64 17.03 -23.66
CA THR A 537 -32.46 18.02 -24.72
C THR A 537 -31.30 17.61 -25.59
N SER A 538 -31.54 17.47 -26.90
CA SER A 538 -30.52 17.11 -27.88
C SER A 538 -29.77 18.36 -28.36
N GLY A 539 -28.47 18.21 -28.64
CA GLY A 539 -27.65 19.29 -29.20
C GLY A 539 -26.66 19.92 -28.21
N TRP A 540 -26.27 19.18 -27.16
CA TRP A 540 -25.10 19.57 -26.37
C TRP A 540 -23.83 19.12 -27.11
N GLU A 541 -23.13 20.07 -27.76
CA GLU A 541 -21.79 19.80 -28.26
C GLU A 541 -20.80 19.83 -27.08
N PRO A 542 -20.07 18.73 -26.79
CA PRO A 542 -18.96 18.80 -25.86
C PRO A 542 -17.91 19.73 -26.46
N VAL A 543 -17.58 20.82 -25.76
CA VAL A 543 -16.47 21.70 -26.17
C VAL A 543 -15.20 20.85 -26.20
N SER A 544 -14.77 20.51 -27.41
CA SER A 544 -13.61 19.66 -27.64
C SER A 544 -12.34 20.47 -27.39
N GLY A 545 -11.65 20.12 -26.29
CA GLY A 545 -10.26 20.52 -26.07
C GLY A 545 -10.05 21.55 -24.97
N GLY A 546 -9.78 21.07 -23.75
CA GLY A 546 -9.24 21.88 -22.67
C GLY A 546 -8.90 21.01 -21.46
N ARG A 547 -7.61 20.84 -21.18
CA ARG A 547 -7.16 20.24 -19.92
C ARG A 547 -7.65 21.12 -18.76
N HIS A 548 -8.21 20.50 -17.73
CA HIS A 548 -8.55 21.06 -16.42
C HIS A 548 -9.53 22.26 -16.43
N ALA A 549 -10.81 21.98 -16.18
CA ALA A 549 -11.67 22.96 -15.51
C ALA A 549 -11.29 23.00 -14.03
N ALA A 550 -10.60 24.07 -13.63
CA ALA A 550 -10.42 24.47 -12.23
C ALA A 550 -11.79 24.85 -11.62
N PRO A 551 -11.95 24.76 -10.28
CA PRO A 551 -13.23 25.08 -9.66
C PRO A 551 -13.48 26.59 -9.65
N VAL A 552 -14.67 26.97 -10.13
CA VAL A 552 -15.47 28.18 -9.92
C VAL A 552 -14.73 29.38 -9.30
N GLU A 553 -14.49 30.40 -10.13
CA GLU A 553 -14.12 31.75 -9.71
C GLU A 553 -15.14 32.30 -8.71
N ARG A 554 -14.61 32.79 -7.58
CA ARG A 554 -15.38 33.50 -6.56
C ARG A 554 -15.82 34.86 -7.11
N ALA A 555 -17.07 35.21 -6.86
CA ALA A 555 -17.63 36.52 -7.09
C ALA A 555 -16.74 37.62 -6.46
N GLU A 556 -16.40 38.62 -7.28
CA GLU A 556 -15.73 39.84 -6.86
C GLU A 556 -16.57 40.56 -5.81
N VAL A 557 -15.99 40.79 -4.63
CA VAL A 557 -16.50 41.74 -3.65
C VAL A 557 -15.79 43.07 -3.93
N GLU A 558 -16.51 44.02 -4.51
CA GLU A 558 -16.09 45.42 -4.55
C GLU A 558 -15.96 45.98 -3.13
N GLY A 559 -14.83 46.63 -2.86
CA GLY A 559 -14.72 47.63 -1.80
C GLY A 559 -13.73 47.33 -0.67
N SER A 560 -12.45 47.63 -0.88
CA SER A 560 -11.62 48.16 0.21
C SER A 560 -10.45 49.01 -0.32
N GLN A 561 -10.33 50.21 0.24
CA GLN A 561 -9.32 51.23 -0.08
C GLN A 561 -7.91 50.82 0.38
N PRO A 562 -6.84 51.35 -0.24
CA PRO A 562 -5.48 51.00 0.11
C PRO A 562 -5.03 51.69 1.40
N VAL A 563 -4.67 50.88 2.42
CA VAL A 563 -3.99 51.35 3.63
C VAL A 563 -2.49 51.50 3.33
N ARG A 564 -1.97 52.71 3.56
CA ARG A 564 -0.55 53.07 3.43
C ARG A 564 0.31 52.26 4.41
N ARG A 565 1.39 51.64 3.90
CA ARG A 565 2.48 51.11 4.72
C ARG A 565 3.30 52.26 5.30
N HIS A 566 3.34 52.37 6.62
CA HIS A 566 4.40 53.10 7.31
C HIS A 566 5.55 52.13 7.60
N SER A 567 6.71 52.43 7.03
CA SER A 567 8.01 51.95 7.46
C SER A 567 8.42 52.67 8.75
N VAL A 568 8.80 51.94 9.79
CA VAL A 568 9.58 52.52 10.90
C VAL A 568 10.66 51.52 11.30
N PHE A 569 11.91 51.95 11.06
CA PHE A 569 13.10 51.51 11.79
C PHE A 569 12.99 51.96 13.25
N GLY A 570 13.41 51.10 14.18
CA GLY A 570 13.54 51.40 15.61
C GLY A 570 13.84 50.14 16.40
#